data_AF-A0A7C5SYM7-F1
#
_entry.id   AF-A0A7C5SYM7-F1
#
_cell.length_a   1.000
_cell.length_b   1.000
_cell.length_c   1.000
_cell.angle_alpha   90.00
_cell.angle_beta   90.00
_cell.angle_gamma   90.00
#
_symmetry.space_group_name_H-M   'P 1'
#
loop_
_entity.id
_entity.type
_entity.pdbx_description
1 polymer ?
#
loop_
_entity_poly.entity_id
_entity_poly.type
_entity_poly.pdbx_seq_one_letter_code
_entity_poly.pdbx_strand_id
1 'polypeptide(L)'
;MRKALLGILLLVVGLAAFSVEVLFFYDEGCPHCKEVWNFLSDLQNQGLSFELKAYEIHAPENWQLLFRLLSVYRAEVGPVPMLFVGDVAVVYETFYGLG
;
A
#
# COMPACT_ATOMS: atom_id res chain seq x y z
N MET A 1 4.81 -35.39 26.32
CA MET A 1 5.72 -34.45 25.63
C MET A 1 5.29 -34.18 24.18
N ARG A 2 4.97 -35.19 23.36
CA ARG A 2 4.54 -35.02 21.95
C ARG A 2 3.23 -34.23 21.73
N LYS A 3 2.28 -34.31 22.68
CA LYS A 3 1.02 -33.54 22.65
C LYS A 3 1.19 -32.06 23.01
N ALA A 4 2.16 -31.75 23.88
CA ALA A 4 2.48 -30.36 24.25
C ALA A 4 3.16 -29.62 23.08
N LEU A 5 3.99 -30.32 22.31
CA LEU A 5 4.62 -29.79 21.09
C LEU A 5 3.59 -29.46 20.00
N LEU A 6 2.54 -30.28 19.83
CA LEU A 6 1.45 -29.98 18.90
C LEU A 6 0.63 -28.76 19.33
N GLY A 7 0.35 -28.61 20.63
CA GLY A 7 -0.39 -27.47 21.17
C GLY A 7 0.36 -26.14 20.99
N ILE A 8 1.67 -26.14 21.21
CA ILE A 8 2.52 -24.95 21.04
C ILE A 8 2.61 -24.53 19.57
N LEU A 9 2.70 -25.49 18.63
CA LEU A 9 2.77 -25.18 17.19
C LEU A 9 1.47 -24.54 16.67
N LEU A 10 0.31 -24.97 17.16
CA LEU A 10 -1.01 -24.41 16.81
C LEU A 10 -1.20 -22.96 17.31
N LEU A 11 -0.58 -22.59 18.43
CA LEU A 11 -0.63 -21.23 18.98
C LEU A 11 0.21 -20.22 18.16
N VAL A 12 1.27 -20.66 17.49
CA VAL A 12 2.15 -19.77 16.69
C VAL A 12 1.53 -19.43 15.33
N VAL A 13 0.77 -20.35 14.72
CA VAL A 13 0.15 -20.13 13.40
C VAL A 13 -0.97 -19.08 13.43
N GLY A 14 -1.62 -18.87 14.58
CA GLY A 14 -2.72 -17.90 14.73
C GLY A 14 -2.29 -16.42 14.80
N LEU A 15 -0.98 -16.14 14.85
CA LEU A 15 -0.41 -14.79 14.99
C LEU A 15 0.10 -14.21 13.66
N ALA A 16 -0.28 -14.77 12.52
CA ALA A 16 -0.03 -14.13 11.23
C ALA A 16 -0.83 -12.82 11.20
N ALA A 17 -0.18 -11.72 11.56
CA ALA A 17 -0.73 -10.38 11.43
C ALA A 17 -0.91 -10.08 9.94
N PHE A 18 -2.16 -10.01 9.48
CA PHE A 18 -2.48 -9.51 8.16
C PHE A 18 -2.14 -8.02 8.11
N SER A 19 -0.97 -7.69 7.57
CA SER A 19 -0.58 -6.30 7.31
C SER A 19 -1.25 -5.82 6.03
N VAL A 20 -1.91 -4.65 6.09
CA VAL A 20 -2.47 -4.02 4.91
C VAL A 20 -1.33 -3.48 4.05
N GLU A 21 -1.40 -3.66 2.73
CA GLU A 21 -0.43 -3.12 1.79
C GLU A 21 -0.91 -1.76 1.28
N VAL A 22 0.00 -0.78 1.30
CA VAL A 22 -0.18 0.56 0.74
C VAL A 22 0.77 0.70 -0.44
N LEU A 23 0.21 0.77 -1.65
CA LEU A 23 0.99 1.07 -2.84
C LEU A 23 1.00 2.58 -3.06
N PHE A 24 2.17 3.19 -3.09
CA PHE A 24 2.36 4.62 -3.24
C PHE A 24 3.15 4.91 -4.52
N PHE A 25 2.51 5.53 -5.50
CA PHE A 25 3.15 5.98 -6.72
C PHE A 25 3.50 7.46 -6.61
N TYR A 26 4.77 7.78 -6.89
CA TYR A 26 5.34 9.10 -6.71
C TYR A 26 6.22 9.50 -7.89
N ASP A 27 6.60 10.78 -7.94
CA ASP A 27 7.66 11.33 -8.80
C ASP A 27 8.75 11.94 -7.89
N GLU A 28 10.02 11.81 -8.25
CA GLU A 28 11.12 12.43 -7.53
C GLU A 28 11.04 13.97 -7.64
N GLY A 29 11.15 14.66 -6.50
CA GLY A 29 11.04 16.13 -6.46
C GLY A 29 9.61 16.68 -6.42
N CYS A 30 8.58 15.82 -6.44
CA CYS A 30 7.17 16.19 -6.27
C CYS A 30 6.89 16.61 -4.80
N PRO A 31 6.51 17.89 -4.52
CA PRO A 31 6.26 18.35 -3.15
C PRO A 31 5.09 17.63 -2.47
N HIS A 32 3.97 17.44 -3.17
CA HIS A 32 2.80 16.73 -2.62
C HIS A 32 3.09 15.25 -2.32
N CYS A 33 3.96 14.63 -3.12
CA CYS A 33 4.42 13.27 -2.87
C CYS A 33 5.25 13.20 -1.58
N LYS A 34 6.07 14.23 -1.32
CA LYS A 34 6.83 14.34 -0.06
C LYS A 34 5.91 14.51 1.15
N GLU A 35 4.84 15.29 1.02
CA GLU A 35 3.82 15.45 2.08
C GLU A 35 3.16 14.11 2.42
N VAL A 36 2.71 13.35 1.41
CA VAL A 36 2.12 12.02 1.60
C VAL A 36 3.13 11.04 2.21
N TRP A 37 4.38 11.03 1.74
CA TRP A 37 5.42 10.19 2.32
C TRP A 37 5.62 10.45 3.83
N ASN A 38 5.70 11.72 4.21
CA ASN A 38 5.87 12.12 5.60
C ASN A 38 4.67 11.67 6.43
N PHE A 39 3.45 11.89 5.94
CA PHE A 39 2.23 11.44 6.59
C PHE A 39 2.19 9.93 6.82
N LEU A 40 2.50 9.12 5.79
CA LEU A 40 2.55 7.67 5.90
C LEU A 40 3.65 7.22 6.89
N SER A 41 4.80 7.87 6.86
CA SER A 41 5.90 7.61 7.81
C SER A 41 5.48 7.93 9.25
N ASP A 42 4.75 9.02 9.47
CA ASP A 42 4.25 9.41 10.80
C ASP A 42 3.24 8.40 11.33
N LEU A 43 2.36 7.84 10.47
CA LEU A 43 1.45 6.76 10.87
C LEU A 43 2.21 5.50 11.30
N GLN A 44 3.27 5.11 10.59
CA GLN A 44 4.11 3.98 10.99
C GLN A 44 4.83 4.27 12.32
N ASN A 45 5.34 5.49 12.50
CA ASN A 45 5.99 5.92 13.74
C ASN A 45 5.03 5.91 14.94
N GLN A 46 3.74 6.14 14.71
CA GLN A 46 2.67 6.03 15.72
C GLN A 46 2.26 4.57 16.02
N GLY A 47 2.90 3.59 15.38
CA GLY A 47 2.67 2.16 15.61
C GLY A 47 1.59 1.55 14.72
N LEU A 48 1.10 2.26 13.70
CA LEU A 48 0.19 1.67 12.72
C LEU A 48 0.96 0.68 11.84
N SER A 49 0.51 -0.57 11.81
CA SER A 49 1.15 -1.64 11.03
C SER A 49 0.55 -1.72 9.63
N PHE A 50 1.36 -1.38 8.62
CA PHE A 50 1.07 -1.61 7.21
C PHE A 50 2.38 -1.72 6.43
N GLU A 51 2.34 -2.41 5.30
CA GLU A 51 3.46 -2.53 4.37
C GLU A 51 3.38 -1.39 3.36
N LEU A 52 4.37 -0.50 3.35
CA LEU A 52 4.46 0.59 2.38
C LEU A 52 5.34 0.17 1.20
N LYS A 53 4.76 0.10 -0.01
CA LYS A 53 5.51 -0.09 -1.25
C LYS A 53 5.46 1.18 -2.09
N ALA A 54 6.61 1.80 -2.29
CA ALA A 54 6.74 3.03 -3.05
C ALA A 54 7.31 2.77 -4.45
N TYR A 55 6.67 3.35 -5.46
CA TYR A 55 6.94 3.15 -6.87
C TYR A 55 7.15 4.48 -7.57
N GLU A 56 8.37 4.70 -8.04
CA GLU A 56 8.69 5.85 -8.87
C GLU A 56 8.09 5.69 -10.27
N ILE A 57 7.26 6.64 -10.71
CA ILE A 57 6.47 6.53 -11.94
C ILE A 57 7.30 6.59 -13.23
N HIS A 58 8.50 7.21 -13.21
CA HIS A 58 9.38 7.26 -14.38
C HIS A 58 10.07 5.92 -14.67
N ALA A 59 10.03 4.96 -13.74
CA ALA A 59 10.50 3.61 -14.01
C ALA A 59 9.47 2.83 -14.86
N PRO A 60 9.84 2.28 -16.03
CA PRO A 60 8.88 1.67 -16.96
C PRO A 60 8.04 0.53 -16.35
N GLU A 61 8.61 -0.27 -15.45
CA GLU A 61 7.91 -1.38 -14.79
C GLU A 61 6.83 -0.89 -13.81
N ASN A 62 7.15 0.18 -13.08
CA ASN A 62 6.22 0.82 -12.15
C ASN A 62 5.08 1.51 -12.89
N TRP A 63 5.39 2.17 -14.00
CA TRP A 63 4.39 2.77 -14.88
C TRP A 63 3.40 1.73 -15.43
N GLN A 64 3.92 0.56 -15.85
CA GLN A 64 3.06 -0.55 -16.27
C GLN A 64 2.21 -1.11 -15.13
N LEU A 65 2.77 -1.21 -13.91
CA LEU A 65 2.02 -1.62 -12.73
C LEU A 65 0.88 -0.65 -12.43
N LEU A 66 1.16 0.66 -12.46
CA LEU A 66 0.17 1.71 -12.24
C LEU A 66 -1.03 1.53 -13.18
N PHE A 67 -0.80 1.36 -14.48
CA PHE A 67 -1.91 1.20 -15.43
C PHE A 67 -2.73 -0.07 -15.21
N ARG A 68 -2.11 -1.17 -14.78
CA ARG A 68 -2.86 -2.37 -14.40
C ARG A 68 -3.77 -2.10 -13.22
N LEU A 69 -3.28 -1.38 -12.21
CA LEU A 69 -4.08 -1.01 -11.04
C LEU A 69 -5.20 -0.05 -11.42
N LEU A 70 -4.92 1.04 -12.14
CA LEU A 70 -5.96 1.98 -12.61
C LEU A 70 -7.07 1.25 -13.37
N SER A 71 -6.73 0.26 -14.22
CA SER A 71 -7.71 -0.56 -14.92
C SER A 71 -8.60 -1.40 -13.98
N VAL A 72 -8.05 -1.98 -12.92
CA VAL A 72 -8.82 -2.77 -11.93
C VAL A 72 -9.81 -1.87 -11.19
N TYR A 73 -9.34 -0.69 -10.79
CA TYR A 73 -10.14 0.29 -10.05
C TYR A 73 -11.09 1.12 -10.93
N ARG A 74 -11.03 0.94 -12.25
CA ARG A 74 -11.72 1.78 -13.24
C ARG A 74 -11.46 3.27 -13.00
N ALA A 75 -10.23 3.57 -12.60
CA ALA A 75 -9.77 4.91 -12.27
C ALA A 75 -9.12 5.57 -13.48
N GLU A 76 -9.29 6.89 -13.60
CA GLU A 76 -8.59 7.67 -14.61
C GLU A 76 -7.14 7.92 -14.18
N VAL A 77 -6.22 7.97 -15.14
CA VAL A 77 -4.84 8.38 -14.87
C VAL A 77 -4.82 9.86 -14.50
N GLY A 78 -4.06 10.21 -13.47
CA GLY A 78 -3.93 11.57 -12.99
C GLY A 78 -2.52 11.86 -12.48
N PRO A 79 -2.28 13.07 -11.95
CA PRO A 79 -1.00 13.42 -11.37
C PRO A 79 -0.74 12.61 -10.10
N VAL A 80 0.53 12.40 -9.79
CA VAL A 80 0.98 11.91 -8.47
C VAL A 80 0.71 12.98 -7.39
N PRO A 81 0.56 12.60 -6.11
CA PRO A 81 0.62 11.24 -5.57
C PRO A 81 -0.59 10.37 -5.95
N MET A 82 -0.35 9.07 -6.15
CA MET A 82 -1.41 8.06 -6.30
C MET A 82 -1.22 6.95 -5.28
N LEU A 83 -2.29 6.55 -4.60
CA LEU A 83 -2.28 5.51 -3.57
C LEU A 83 -3.29 4.41 -3.88
N PHE A 84 -2.96 3.17 -3.53
CA PHE A 84 -3.87 2.04 -3.57
C PHE A 84 -3.80 1.29 -2.24
N VAL A 85 -4.95 1.14 -1.58
CA VAL A 85 -5.07 0.51 -0.25
C VAL A 85 -6.34 -0.32 -0.21
N GLY A 86 -6.20 -1.64 -0.19
CA GLY A 86 -7.33 -2.57 -0.16
C GLY A 86 -8.25 -2.39 -1.38
N ASP A 87 -9.46 -1.87 -1.15
CA ASP A 87 -10.48 -1.63 -2.18
C ASP A 87 -10.58 -0.15 -2.60
N VAL A 88 -9.66 0.70 -2.13
CA VAL A 88 -9.67 2.15 -2.41
C VAL A 88 -8.41 2.57 -3.17
N ALA A 89 -8.60 3.35 -4.22
CA ALA A 89 -7.53 4.10 -4.89
C ALA A 89 -7.75 5.60 -4.71
N VAL A 90 -6.66 6.33 -4.49
CA VAL A 90 -6.63 7.78 -4.46
C VAL A 90 -5.74 8.25 -5.59
N VAL A 91 -6.31 8.99 -6.54
CA VAL A 91 -5.54 9.64 -7.61
C VAL A 91 -5.61 11.14 -7.37
N TYR A 92 -4.51 11.70 -6.87
CA TYR A 92 -4.46 13.07 -6.39
C TYR A 92 -5.57 13.36 -5.36
N GLU A 93 -6.61 14.12 -5.73
CA GLU A 93 -7.75 14.48 -4.87
C GLU A 93 -8.98 13.57 -5.08
N THR A 94 -8.94 12.65 -6.06
CA THR A 94 -10.10 11.82 -6.43
C THR A 94 -10.01 10.43 -5.81
N PHE A 95 -11.11 9.96 -5.25
CA PHE A 95 -11.23 8.63 -4.64
C PHE A 95 -12.02 7.69 -5.56
N TYR A 96 -11.50 6.47 -5.72
CA TYR A 96 -12.13 5.38 -6.46
C TYR A 96 -12.28 4.16 -5.55
N GLY A 97 -13.37 3.43 -5.70
CA GLY A 97 -13.66 2.22 -4.94
C GLY A 97 -13.93 1.03 -5.85
N LEU A 98 -13.61 -0.17 -5.39
CA LEU A 98 -14.05 -1.42 -6.01
C LEU A 98 -15.52 -1.70 -5.60
N GLY A 99 -16.48 -0.93 -6.13
CA GLY A 99 -17.90 -1.06 -5.78
C GLY A 99 -18.80 -0.11 -6.57
#